data_AF-A0A2N5YUT2-F1
#
_entry.id   AF-A0A2N5YUT2-F1
#
_cell.length_a   1.000
_cell.length_b   1.000
_cell.length_c   1.000
_cell.angle_alpha   90.00
_cell.angle_beta   90.00
_cell.angle_gamma   90.00
#
_symmetry.space_group_name_H-M   'P 1'
#
loop_
_entity.id
_entity.type
_entity.pdbx_description
1 polymer ?
#
loop_
_entity_poly.entity_id
_entity_poly.type
_entity_poly.pdbx_seq_one_letter_code
_entity_poly.pdbx_strand_id
1 'polypeptide(L)'
;MKIINIIFVLFMFVGFGAFGQNDKLELLIEQSEQLQLKQDSLKTEIELLKLAGFKSSLLEKGIPEIADEEVLVCHKAICLVYSEEHEMAKWVAHIISHDIVNGNVSRTNDFRVDSLISTGSSEEADYFLKTKREDGSYEYDGFGYDRGHLAPSADFRWSEIALSESYYYSNMTPQLPEFNREIWANIEGFLRAHIYNNPDKDIFVVTGPVLTDDLPKQKRSKNKVSIPEYHFKVAVDFSENKGIAFLISQEHTDYPLESYVVSIDSVEAFTGINFYPNLTEEEEKSIESASNISDWRTGLEKNDVAPMDPEELPRNCYNTIQAKQFYDYPKEVKICGTVVSSHKSSKGHIFLNLDKGFPNQIFTATIWKSNVINFSYEPEVFLINKRVCIKGKVKDYLGTPSIYPENEKKIEILEQE
;
A
#
# COMPACT_ATOMS: atom_id res chain seq x y z
N MET A 1 35.33 77.24 36.38
CA MET A 1 35.19 76.95 37.82
C MET A 1 35.09 75.44 37.97
N LYS A 2 36.01 74.86 38.76
CA LYS A 2 36.22 73.44 39.09
C LYS A 2 36.78 72.52 37.97
N ILE A 3 37.74 71.62 38.17
CA ILE A 3 38.85 71.41 39.13
C ILE A 3 39.54 70.09 38.68
N ILE A 4 40.88 70.03 38.84
CA ILE A 4 41.74 68.86 39.11
C ILE A 4 42.25 67.94 37.97
N ASN A 5 43.57 68.10 37.77
CA ASN A 5 44.68 67.15 37.62
C ASN A 5 44.53 65.63 37.92
N ILE A 6 45.19 64.86 37.03
CA ILE A 6 46.11 63.71 37.25
C ILE A 6 45.53 62.44 37.89
N ILE A 7 45.71 61.29 37.21
CA ILE A 7 46.55 60.15 37.65
C ILE A 7 46.53 59.05 36.56
N PHE A 8 47.74 58.61 36.23
CA PHE A 8 48.12 57.49 35.39
C PHE A 8 47.71 56.17 36.06
N VAL A 9 47.02 55.27 35.37
CA VAL A 9 47.01 53.84 35.73
C VAL A 9 47.32 53.02 34.49
N LEU A 10 48.57 52.55 34.49
CA LEU A 10 49.08 51.49 33.66
C LEU A 10 48.38 50.18 34.08
N PHE A 11 47.59 49.57 33.20
CA PHE A 11 47.19 48.16 33.33
C PHE A 11 47.88 47.36 32.22
N MET A 12 49.02 46.76 32.57
CA MET A 12 49.47 45.50 31.97
C MET A 12 48.59 44.36 32.50
N PHE A 13 48.63 43.21 31.79
CA PHE A 13 47.97 41.91 32.02
C PHE A 13 46.57 41.82 31.36
N VAL A 14 46.25 40.88 30.45
CA VAL A 14 46.88 39.64 29.97
C VAL A 14 46.53 39.49 28.49
N GLY A 15 47.53 39.48 27.61
CA GLY A 15 47.33 39.20 26.19
C GLY A 15 48.20 38.03 25.76
N PHE A 16 47.94 36.81 26.25
CA PHE A 16 48.52 35.57 25.71
C PHE A 16 47.65 34.38 26.17
N GLY A 17 46.69 33.97 25.34
CA GLY A 17 45.85 32.80 25.61
C GLY A 17 44.72 32.55 24.60
N ALA A 18 44.25 33.60 23.92
CA ALA A 18 43.09 33.51 23.01
C ALA A 18 43.41 33.10 21.56
N PHE A 19 44.69 33.15 21.14
CA PHE A 19 45.06 32.78 19.76
C PHE A 19 45.07 31.25 19.54
N GLY A 20 45.61 30.46 20.48
CA GLY A 20 45.75 29.00 20.29
C GLY A 20 44.48 28.15 20.44
N GLN A 21 43.41 28.67 21.09
CA GLN A 21 42.13 27.95 21.17
C GLN A 21 41.28 28.13 19.91
N ASN A 22 41.32 29.30 19.28
CA ASN A 22 40.59 29.57 18.04
C ASN A 22 41.18 28.79 16.86
N ASP A 23 42.51 28.72 16.75
CA ASP A 23 43.18 27.90 15.72
C ASP A 23 42.86 26.41 15.87
N LYS A 24 42.77 25.91 17.11
CA LYS A 24 42.37 24.52 17.39
C LYS A 24 40.90 24.27 17.08
N LEU A 25 40.02 25.23 17.35
CA LEU A 25 38.60 25.14 17.02
C LEU A 25 38.39 25.09 15.51
N GLU A 26 39.04 25.97 14.75
CA GLU A 26 38.97 26.01 13.28
C GLU A 26 39.48 24.71 12.66
N LEU A 27 40.61 24.19 13.15
CA LEU A 27 41.14 22.89 12.71
C LEU A 27 40.17 21.73 12.99
N LEU A 28 39.52 21.70 14.15
CA LEU A 28 38.54 20.66 14.49
C LEU A 28 37.26 20.76 13.64
N ILE A 29 36.84 21.99 13.29
CA ILE A 29 35.72 22.21 12.37
C ILE A 29 36.08 21.67 10.97
N GLU A 30 37.24 22.03 10.44
CA GLU A 30 37.71 21.53 9.14
C GLU A 30 37.82 20.00 9.12
N GLN A 31 38.38 19.40 10.18
CA GLN A 31 38.42 17.93 10.32
C GLN A 31 37.02 17.31 10.38
N SER A 32 36.08 17.94 11.08
CA SER A 32 34.69 17.50 11.15
C SER A 32 34.02 17.55 9.77
N GLU A 33 34.24 18.62 9.00
CA GLU A 33 33.72 18.77 7.64
C GLU A 33 34.30 17.70 6.70
N GLN A 34 35.61 17.44 6.77
CA GLN A 34 36.25 16.39 5.97
C GLN A 34 35.73 14.99 6.33
N LEU A 35 35.53 14.71 7.62
CA LEU A 35 34.93 13.45 8.06
C LEU A 35 33.48 13.31 7.59
N GLN A 36 32.72 14.41 7.60
CA GLN A 36 31.35 14.43 7.09
C GLN A 36 31.31 14.14 5.58
N LEU A 37 32.14 14.80 4.78
CA LEU A 37 32.26 14.54 3.34
C LEU A 37 32.63 13.08 3.05
N LYS A 38 33.54 12.50 3.84
CA LYS A 38 33.91 11.09 3.72
C LYS A 38 32.76 10.17 4.10
N GLN A 39 32.01 10.51 5.15
CA GLN A 39 30.84 9.75 5.57
C GLN A 39 29.75 9.77 4.49
N ASP A 40 29.49 10.92 3.88
CA ASP A 40 28.46 11.06 2.85
C ASP A 40 28.85 10.36 1.54
N SER A 41 30.14 10.40 1.18
CA SER A 41 30.69 9.60 0.08
C SER A 41 30.50 8.09 0.31
N LEU A 42 30.86 7.60 1.51
CA LEU A 42 30.67 6.18 1.86
C LEU A 42 29.20 5.77 1.90
N LYS A 43 28.29 6.63 2.40
CA LYS A 43 26.85 6.37 2.36
C LYS A 43 26.34 6.22 0.93
N THR A 44 26.79 7.08 0.03
CA THR A 44 26.45 7.01 -1.39
C THR A 44 26.93 5.71 -2.03
N GLU A 45 28.17 5.28 -1.72
CA GLU A 45 28.72 4.01 -2.20
C GLU A 45 27.93 2.80 -1.68
N ILE A 46 27.56 2.82 -0.39
CA ILE A 46 26.71 1.79 0.22
C ILE A 46 25.35 1.73 -0.46
N GLU A 47 24.69 2.87 -0.70
CA GLU A 47 23.39 2.94 -1.38
C GLU A 47 23.48 2.36 -2.79
N LEU A 48 24.51 2.72 -3.56
CA LEU A 48 24.74 2.20 -4.91
C LEU A 48 24.98 0.68 -4.93
N LEU A 49 25.73 0.15 -3.96
CA LEU A 49 25.95 -1.29 -3.82
C LEU A 49 24.68 -2.03 -3.43
N LYS A 50 23.87 -1.47 -2.53
CA LYS A 50 22.56 -2.02 -2.17
C LYS A 50 21.63 -2.10 -3.38
N LEU A 51 21.51 -1.00 -4.13
CA LEU A 51 20.71 -0.96 -5.36
C LEU A 51 21.19 -1.97 -6.40
N ALA A 52 22.51 -2.11 -6.58
CA ALA A 52 23.07 -3.12 -7.47
C ALA A 52 22.73 -4.55 -7.00
N GLY A 53 22.76 -4.81 -5.69
CA GLY A 53 22.33 -6.06 -5.08
C GLY A 53 20.85 -6.35 -5.35
N PHE A 54 19.96 -5.39 -5.09
CA PHE A 54 18.53 -5.55 -5.34
C PHE A 54 18.22 -5.80 -6.83
N LYS A 55 18.88 -5.06 -7.73
CA LYS A 55 18.77 -5.30 -9.17
C LYS A 55 19.22 -6.70 -9.56
N SER A 56 20.34 -7.17 -9.01
CA SER A 56 20.81 -8.54 -9.26
C SER A 56 19.79 -9.57 -8.79
N SER A 57 19.23 -9.41 -7.59
CA SER A 57 18.20 -10.29 -7.06
C SER A 57 16.93 -10.29 -7.91
N LEU A 58 16.49 -9.12 -8.39
CA LEU A 58 15.37 -9.02 -9.34
C LEU A 58 15.66 -9.84 -10.59
N LEU A 59 16.80 -9.62 -11.24
CA LEU A 59 17.17 -10.33 -12.47
C LEU A 59 17.29 -11.84 -12.29
N GLU A 60 17.63 -12.31 -11.09
CA GLU A 60 17.74 -13.73 -10.79
C GLU A 60 16.36 -14.42 -10.70
N LYS A 61 15.39 -13.79 -10.03
CA LYS A 61 14.12 -14.48 -9.69
C LYS A 61 12.87 -13.61 -9.60
N GLY A 62 12.96 -12.31 -9.84
CA GLY A 62 11.87 -11.34 -9.71
C GLY A 62 11.37 -10.74 -11.02
N ILE A 63 11.87 -11.22 -12.16
CA ILE A 63 11.47 -10.75 -13.48
C ILE A 63 10.46 -11.73 -14.09
N PRO A 64 9.26 -11.26 -14.48
CA PRO A 64 8.31 -12.03 -15.28
C PRO A 64 8.92 -12.56 -16.58
N GLU A 65 8.28 -13.57 -17.18
CA GLU A 65 8.61 -14.02 -18.51
C GLU A 65 8.49 -12.86 -19.52
N ILE A 66 9.51 -12.75 -20.37
CA ILE A 66 9.65 -11.70 -21.38
C ILE A 66 9.51 -12.35 -22.75
N ALA A 67 8.58 -11.87 -23.56
CA ALA A 67 8.42 -12.35 -24.93
C ALA A 67 9.59 -11.90 -25.83
N ASP A 68 9.82 -12.59 -26.96
CA ASP A 68 10.97 -12.36 -27.85
C ASP A 68 11.05 -10.90 -28.37
N GLU A 69 9.91 -10.24 -28.55
CA GLU A 69 9.78 -8.86 -29.02
C GLU A 69 9.85 -7.81 -27.90
N GLU A 70 9.77 -8.23 -26.64
CA GLU A 70 9.76 -7.34 -25.49
C GLU A 70 11.17 -6.95 -25.06
N VAL A 71 11.31 -5.70 -24.61
CA VAL A 71 12.59 -5.17 -24.13
C VAL A 71 12.50 -4.91 -22.63
N LEU A 72 13.30 -5.65 -21.87
CA LEU A 72 13.51 -5.39 -20.45
C LEU A 72 14.30 -4.10 -20.26
N VAL A 73 13.70 -3.14 -19.55
CA VAL A 73 14.36 -1.90 -19.15
C VAL A 73 14.55 -1.92 -17.65
N CYS A 74 15.81 -1.87 -17.20
CA CYS A 74 16.14 -1.87 -15.78
C CYS A 74 16.90 -0.60 -15.37
N HIS A 75 16.28 0.17 -14.50
CA HIS A 75 16.89 1.23 -13.72
C HIS A 75 17.71 0.63 -12.56
N LYS A 76 17.98 1.40 -11.49
CA LYS A 76 18.68 0.87 -10.31
C LYS A 76 17.73 0.15 -9.36
N ALA A 77 16.52 0.67 -9.16
CA ALA A 77 15.56 0.13 -8.18
C ALA A 77 14.38 -0.60 -8.81
N ILE A 78 14.06 -0.31 -10.07
CA ILE A 78 12.91 -0.87 -10.79
C ILE A 78 13.35 -1.46 -12.14
N CYS A 79 12.70 -2.55 -12.53
CA CYS A 79 12.75 -3.11 -13.88
C CYS A 79 11.34 -3.14 -14.47
N LEU A 80 11.21 -2.97 -15.78
CA LEU A 80 9.90 -2.96 -16.43
C LEU A 80 10.00 -3.42 -17.88
N VAL A 81 8.86 -3.85 -18.42
CA VAL A 81 8.63 -3.95 -19.86
C VAL A 81 7.63 -2.87 -20.24
N TYR A 82 7.99 -2.03 -21.22
CA TYR A 82 7.15 -0.92 -21.67
C TYR A 82 6.33 -1.31 -22.89
N SER A 83 5.03 -1.00 -22.88
CA SER A 83 4.16 -1.19 -24.01
C SER A 83 3.97 0.14 -24.75
N GLU A 84 4.56 0.22 -25.94
CA GLU A 84 4.40 1.37 -26.86
C GLU A 84 2.95 1.58 -27.27
N GLU A 85 2.21 0.49 -27.51
CA GLU A 85 0.80 0.57 -27.89
C GLU A 85 -0.07 1.23 -26.81
N HIS A 86 0.27 1.01 -25.54
CA HIS A 86 -0.48 1.52 -24.41
C HIS A 86 0.13 2.77 -23.77
N GLU A 87 1.37 3.12 -24.13
CA GLU A 87 2.16 4.21 -23.58
C GLU A 87 2.31 4.12 -22.04
N MET A 88 2.52 2.90 -21.54
CA MET A 88 2.75 2.60 -20.13
C MET A 88 3.50 1.27 -19.97
N ALA A 89 4.03 0.97 -18.79
CA ALA A 89 4.57 -0.35 -18.52
C ALA A 89 3.49 -1.44 -18.55
N LYS A 90 3.79 -2.56 -19.21
CA LYS A 90 3.03 -3.82 -19.10
C LYS A 90 3.09 -4.34 -17.66
N TRP A 91 4.28 -4.24 -17.06
CA TRP A 91 4.52 -4.50 -15.65
C TRP A 91 5.79 -3.77 -15.20
N VAL A 92 5.86 -3.50 -13.90
CA VAL A 92 7.05 -3.01 -13.19
C VAL A 92 7.34 -3.95 -12.05
N ALA A 93 8.59 -4.42 -11.98
CA ALA A 93 9.12 -5.27 -10.92
C ALA A 93 10.06 -4.46 -10.01
N HIS A 94 9.87 -4.60 -8.70
CA HIS A 94 10.72 -3.98 -7.67
C HIS A 94 10.79 -4.83 -6.41
N ILE A 95 11.69 -4.46 -5.49
CA ILE A 95 11.79 -5.07 -4.16
C ILE A 95 11.36 -4.05 -3.12
N ILE A 96 10.43 -4.43 -2.24
CA ILE A 96 10.18 -3.71 -1.00
C ILE A 96 11.17 -4.26 0.03
N SER A 97 12.22 -3.49 0.28
CA SER A 97 13.30 -3.92 1.16
C SER A 97 13.05 -3.60 2.63
N HIS A 98 13.55 -4.43 3.54
CA HIS A 98 13.67 -4.16 4.97
C HIS A 98 14.32 -2.80 5.30
N ASP A 99 15.15 -2.25 4.41
CA ASP A 99 15.74 -0.92 4.58
C ASP A 99 14.69 0.19 4.76
N ILE A 100 13.46 -0.01 4.24
CA ILE A 100 12.33 0.92 4.41
C ILE A 100 11.99 1.16 5.89
N VAL A 101 12.32 0.22 6.80
CA VAL A 101 12.07 0.34 8.25
C VAL A 101 12.76 1.56 8.84
N ASN A 102 13.95 1.90 8.31
CA ASN A 102 14.74 3.05 8.75
C ASN A 102 14.72 4.20 7.71
N GLY A 103 13.94 4.05 6.63
CA GLY A 103 13.84 5.03 5.56
C GLY A 103 13.06 6.28 5.97
N ASN A 104 13.62 7.44 5.69
CA ASN A 104 13.02 8.74 6.02
C ASN A 104 13.02 9.74 4.86
N VAL A 105 13.44 9.31 3.66
CA VAL A 105 13.44 10.17 2.46
C VAL A 105 12.01 10.64 2.20
N SER A 106 11.90 11.93 1.90
CA SER A 106 10.62 12.59 1.65
C SER A 106 10.25 12.53 0.19
N ARG A 107 8.94 12.60 -0.07
CA ARG A 107 8.38 12.62 -1.42
C ARG A 107 8.88 13.83 -2.21
N THR A 108 9.40 13.60 -3.41
CA THR A 108 9.99 14.64 -4.29
C THR A 108 9.01 15.18 -5.35
N ASN A 109 8.12 14.34 -5.87
CA ASN A 109 7.25 14.66 -7.02
C ASN A 109 8.03 15.11 -8.27
N ASP A 110 9.23 14.57 -8.50
CA ASP A 110 10.12 14.89 -9.62
C ASP A 110 9.78 14.07 -10.90
N PHE A 111 8.51 14.16 -11.31
CA PHE A 111 7.98 13.47 -12.50
C PHE A 111 8.75 13.85 -13.77
N ARG A 112 9.21 12.85 -14.53
CA ARG A 112 10.00 13.08 -15.74
C ARG A 112 9.88 11.93 -16.73
N VAL A 113 10.15 12.23 -17.99
CA VAL A 113 10.26 11.22 -19.05
C VAL A 113 11.38 10.23 -18.72
N ASP A 114 11.15 8.97 -19.03
CA ASP A 114 12.14 7.92 -18.92
C ASP A 114 13.01 7.88 -20.17
N SER A 115 14.28 8.23 -20.03
CA SER A 115 15.26 8.22 -21.12
C SER A 115 15.75 6.83 -21.51
N LEU A 116 15.46 5.80 -20.71
CA LEU A 116 15.81 4.42 -21.06
C LEU A 116 14.79 3.77 -21.99
N ILE A 117 13.59 4.37 -22.13
CA ILE A 117 12.64 3.99 -23.17
C ILE A 117 13.07 4.63 -24.48
N SER A 118 13.77 3.85 -25.31
CA SER A 118 14.45 4.36 -26.51
C SER A 118 13.53 4.99 -27.56
N THR A 119 12.27 4.56 -27.57
CA THR A 119 11.13 4.99 -28.39
C THR A 119 10.45 6.26 -27.86
N GLY A 120 10.74 6.63 -26.61
CA GLY A 120 10.03 7.66 -25.86
C GLY A 120 9.02 7.03 -24.90
N SER A 121 8.91 7.60 -23.70
CA SER A 121 7.84 7.26 -22.76
C SER A 121 6.75 8.34 -22.79
N SER A 122 5.62 8.02 -22.16
CA SER A 122 4.61 9.01 -21.80
C SER A 122 5.21 10.18 -21.02
N GLU A 123 4.53 11.31 -21.06
CA GLU A 123 5.01 12.56 -20.50
C GLU A 123 3.91 13.33 -19.77
N GLU A 124 4.26 14.49 -19.22
CA GLU A 124 3.32 15.33 -18.47
C GLU A 124 2.03 15.65 -19.24
N ALA A 125 2.17 15.95 -20.54
CA ALA A 125 1.05 16.29 -21.41
C ALA A 125 0.08 15.13 -21.66
N ASP A 126 0.43 13.89 -21.25
CA ASP A 126 -0.45 12.74 -21.33
C ASP A 126 -1.43 12.63 -20.16
N TYR A 127 -1.11 13.27 -19.02
CA TYR A 127 -1.90 13.14 -17.80
C TYR A 127 -2.69 14.39 -17.46
N PHE A 128 -2.24 15.57 -17.88
CA PHE A 128 -3.00 16.81 -17.68
C PHE A 128 -2.51 17.94 -18.58
N LEU A 129 -3.35 18.96 -18.73
CA LEU A 129 -2.93 20.27 -19.23
C LEU A 129 -2.79 21.26 -18.07
N LYS A 130 -1.76 22.11 -18.16
CA LYS A 130 -1.58 23.24 -17.24
C LYS A 130 -2.16 24.49 -17.85
N THR A 131 -3.08 25.14 -17.13
CA THR A 131 -3.57 26.48 -17.48
C THR A 131 -3.08 27.47 -16.44
N LYS A 132 -2.36 28.51 -16.86
CA LYS A 132 -1.91 29.56 -15.95
C LYS A 132 -3.09 30.46 -15.60
N ARG A 133 -3.36 30.64 -14.30
CA ARG A 133 -4.37 31.55 -13.76
C ARG A 133 -3.85 32.98 -13.72
N GLU A 134 -4.78 33.93 -13.59
CA GLU A 134 -4.47 35.37 -13.52
C GLU A 134 -3.55 35.72 -12.34
N ASP A 135 -3.67 34.99 -11.22
CA ASP A 135 -2.84 35.16 -10.02
C ASP A 135 -1.43 34.54 -10.14
N GLY A 136 -1.12 33.95 -11.30
CA GLY A 136 0.16 33.30 -11.58
C GLY A 136 0.26 31.84 -11.16
N SER A 137 -0.76 31.28 -10.49
CA SER A 137 -0.84 29.85 -10.17
C SER A 137 -1.21 29.02 -11.41
N TYR A 138 -1.06 27.69 -11.32
CA TYR A 138 -1.46 26.78 -12.39
C TYR A 138 -2.67 25.94 -11.97
N GLU A 139 -3.61 25.80 -12.88
CA GLU A 139 -4.69 24.83 -12.84
C GLU A 139 -4.30 23.59 -13.63
N TYR A 140 -4.62 22.43 -13.06
CA TYR A 140 -4.37 21.11 -13.63
C TYR A 140 -5.71 20.42 -13.74
N ASP A 141 -6.04 19.91 -14.92
CA ASP A 141 -7.33 19.30 -15.17
C ASP A 141 -7.33 17.77 -15.03
N GLY A 142 -6.16 17.13 -14.94
CA GLY A 142 -5.96 15.70 -14.65
C GLY A 142 -6.57 14.73 -15.68
N PHE A 143 -7.31 15.24 -16.66
CA PHE A 143 -8.19 14.46 -17.52
C PHE A 143 -9.15 13.50 -16.79
N GLY A 144 -9.39 13.73 -15.49
CA GLY A 144 -10.15 12.84 -14.60
C GLY A 144 -9.34 11.75 -13.90
N TYR A 145 -8.02 11.69 -14.07
CA TYR A 145 -7.14 10.64 -13.54
C TYR A 145 -5.95 11.23 -12.77
N ASP A 146 -5.44 10.46 -11.82
CA ASP A 146 -4.13 10.66 -11.23
C ASP A 146 -3.02 10.03 -12.08
N ARG A 147 -1.79 10.51 -11.89
CA ARG A 147 -0.56 9.78 -12.25
C ARG A 147 -0.32 8.69 -11.21
N GLY A 148 -0.96 7.54 -11.40
CA GLY A 148 -0.88 6.40 -10.50
C GLY A 148 0.43 5.63 -10.69
N HIS A 149 1.19 5.44 -9.61
CA HIS A 149 2.44 4.68 -9.68
C HIS A 149 2.15 3.18 -9.78
N LEU A 150 2.99 2.44 -10.51
CA LEU A 150 3.01 0.98 -10.44
C LEU A 150 3.92 0.53 -9.28
N ALA A 151 5.18 0.96 -9.28
CA ALA A 151 6.08 0.88 -8.13
C ALA A 151 6.02 2.20 -7.32
N PRO A 152 5.38 2.23 -6.14
CA PRO A 152 5.11 3.48 -5.45
C PRO A 152 6.35 4.04 -4.75
N SER A 153 6.51 5.38 -4.82
CA SER A 153 7.65 6.07 -4.20
C SER A 153 7.84 5.79 -2.70
N ALA A 154 6.76 5.42 -2.00
CA ALA A 154 6.80 5.08 -0.59
C ALA A 154 7.61 3.82 -0.29
N ASP A 155 7.71 2.87 -1.23
CA ASP A 155 8.48 1.63 -1.08
C ASP A 155 10.00 1.90 -1.10
N PHE A 156 10.39 3.09 -1.56
CA PHE A 156 11.78 3.47 -1.78
C PHE A 156 12.30 4.55 -0.83
N ARG A 157 11.58 4.85 0.27
CA ARG A 157 11.95 5.92 1.23
C ARG A 157 13.28 5.73 1.95
N TRP A 158 13.98 4.62 1.69
CA TRP A 158 15.31 4.34 2.19
C TRP A 158 16.43 4.82 1.23
N SER A 159 16.11 5.19 -0.01
CA SER A 159 17.07 5.62 -1.03
C SER A 159 16.54 6.81 -1.84
N GLU A 160 17.31 7.89 -1.92
CA GLU A 160 16.94 9.06 -2.75
C GLU A 160 16.93 8.71 -4.23
N ILE A 161 17.87 7.87 -4.66
CA ILE A 161 17.99 7.41 -6.04
C ILE A 161 16.75 6.58 -6.42
N ALA A 162 16.43 5.54 -5.64
CA ALA A 162 15.28 4.67 -5.91
C ALA A 162 13.95 5.45 -5.88
N LEU A 163 13.80 6.33 -4.89
CA LEU A 163 12.62 7.18 -4.78
C LEU A 163 12.46 8.08 -6.00
N SER A 164 13.54 8.72 -6.46
CA SER A 164 13.52 9.53 -7.68
C SER A 164 13.20 8.69 -8.92
N GLU A 165 13.74 7.47 -9.07
CA GLU A 165 13.44 6.58 -10.21
C GLU A 165 11.95 6.18 -10.27
N SER A 166 11.26 6.09 -9.12
CA SER A 166 9.81 5.82 -9.11
C SER A 166 8.96 6.91 -9.79
N TYR A 167 9.50 8.11 -10.02
CA TYR A 167 8.82 9.23 -10.67
C TYR A 167 8.95 9.27 -12.21
N TYR A 168 9.56 8.25 -12.83
CA TYR A 168 9.52 8.12 -14.28
C TYR A 168 8.09 7.90 -14.78
N TYR A 169 7.71 8.53 -15.89
CA TYR A 169 6.39 8.33 -16.51
C TYR A 169 6.19 6.91 -17.05
N SER A 170 7.28 6.17 -17.33
CA SER A 170 7.22 4.73 -17.62
C SER A 170 6.65 3.90 -16.47
N ASN A 171 6.70 4.41 -15.24
CA ASN A 171 6.13 3.80 -14.03
C ASN A 171 4.73 4.36 -13.67
N MET A 172 4.06 5.06 -14.61
CA MET A 172 2.76 5.69 -14.37
C MET A 172 1.66 5.06 -15.22
N THR A 173 0.47 4.95 -14.64
CA THR A 173 -0.78 4.66 -15.37
C THR A 173 -1.85 5.68 -14.97
N PRO A 174 -2.80 6.01 -15.88
CA PRO A 174 -3.95 6.82 -15.49
C PRO A 174 -4.85 5.99 -14.57
N GLN A 175 -5.02 6.47 -13.34
CA GLN A 175 -5.82 5.81 -12.31
C GLN A 175 -6.88 6.76 -11.79
N LEU A 176 -8.12 6.27 -11.59
CA LEU A 176 -9.16 7.07 -10.95
C LEU A 176 -8.72 7.51 -9.54
N PRO A 177 -9.00 8.76 -9.11
CA PRO A 177 -8.57 9.25 -7.80
C PRO A 177 -9.04 8.40 -6.63
N GLU A 178 -10.30 7.94 -6.66
CA GLU A 178 -10.91 7.08 -5.63
C GLU A 178 -10.25 5.69 -5.60
N PHE A 179 -9.72 5.22 -6.73
CA PHE A 179 -8.96 3.98 -6.79
C PHE A 179 -7.54 4.17 -6.25
N ASN A 180 -6.78 5.10 -6.84
CA ASN A 180 -5.36 5.35 -6.54
C ASN A 180 -5.14 5.74 -5.06
N ARG A 181 -5.99 6.63 -4.52
CA ARG A 181 -5.79 7.23 -3.20
C ARG A 181 -6.39 6.41 -2.06
N GLU A 182 -7.22 5.43 -2.37
CA GLU A 182 -7.91 4.60 -1.37
C GLU A 182 -7.44 3.14 -1.47
N ILE A 183 -8.16 2.29 -2.19
CA ILE A 183 -7.93 0.84 -2.16
C ILE A 183 -6.55 0.46 -2.69
N TRP A 184 -6.04 1.16 -3.71
CA TRP A 184 -4.69 0.92 -4.23
C TRP A 184 -3.61 1.29 -3.21
N ALA A 185 -3.71 2.48 -2.60
CA ALA A 185 -2.85 2.91 -1.51
C ALA A 185 -2.91 1.97 -0.29
N ASN A 186 -4.08 1.37 0.00
CA ASN A 186 -4.24 0.36 1.05
C ASN A 186 -3.46 -0.92 0.74
N ILE A 187 -3.48 -1.41 -0.51
CA ILE A 187 -2.69 -2.57 -0.94
C ILE A 187 -1.19 -2.29 -0.80
N GLU A 188 -0.75 -1.11 -1.24
CA GLU A 188 0.65 -0.71 -1.08
C GLU A 188 1.05 -0.61 0.40
N GLY A 189 0.18 -0.03 1.23
CA GLY A 189 0.38 0.05 2.68
C GLY A 189 0.43 -1.32 3.35
N PHE A 190 -0.41 -2.25 2.90
CA PHE A 190 -0.46 -3.62 3.38
C PHE A 190 0.86 -4.37 3.12
N LEU A 191 1.40 -4.29 1.90
CA LEU A 191 2.69 -4.94 1.58
C LEU A 191 3.85 -4.33 2.36
N ARG A 192 3.87 -3.00 2.54
CA ARG A 192 4.87 -2.36 3.43
C ARG A 192 4.71 -2.77 4.89
N ALA A 193 3.48 -2.90 5.38
CA ALA A 193 3.20 -3.35 6.74
C ALA A 193 3.76 -4.76 6.99
N HIS A 194 3.74 -5.64 5.98
CA HIS A 194 4.40 -6.94 6.07
C HIS A 194 5.89 -6.81 6.41
N ILE A 195 6.62 -5.90 5.74
CA ILE A 195 8.05 -5.65 6.00
C ILE A 195 8.28 -5.02 7.38
N TYR A 196 7.47 -4.05 7.81
CA TYR A 196 7.59 -3.47 9.15
C TYR A 196 7.42 -4.51 10.27
N ASN A 197 6.63 -5.54 10.03
CA ASN A 197 6.42 -6.64 10.96
C ASN A 197 7.48 -7.77 10.85
N ASN A 198 8.25 -7.79 9.76
CA ASN A 198 9.30 -8.76 9.49
C ASN A 198 10.56 -8.01 8.99
N PRO A 199 11.25 -7.27 9.87
CA PRO A 199 12.29 -6.29 9.50
C PRO A 199 13.61 -6.92 9.02
N ASP A 200 13.63 -8.24 8.82
CA ASP A 200 14.72 -9.04 8.29
C ASP A 200 14.40 -9.61 6.89
N LYS A 201 13.25 -9.24 6.31
CA LYS A 201 12.76 -9.77 5.03
C LYS A 201 12.64 -8.71 3.95
N ASP A 202 12.75 -9.18 2.72
CA ASP A 202 12.48 -8.41 1.51
C ASP A 202 11.39 -9.14 0.71
N ILE A 203 10.48 -8.39 0.08
CA ILE A 203 9.45 -8.98 -0.80
C ILE A 203 9.61 -8.47 -2.23
N PHE A 204 9.42 -9.37 -3.18
CA PHE A 204 9.53 -9.12 -4.61
C PHE A 204 8.13 -8.81 -5.13
N VAL A 205 7.97 -7.68 -5.79
CA VAL A 205 6.67 -7.18 -6.19
C VAL A 205 6.67 -6.93 -7.68
N VAL A 206 5.68 -7.47 -8.38
CA VAL A 206 5.37 -7.15 -9.78
C VAL A 206 4.01 -6.47 -9.83
N THR A 207 3.95 -5.31 -10.46
CA THR A 207 2.73 -4.50 -10.55
C THR A 207 2.48 -4.10 -11.99
N GLY A 208 1.25 -4.21 -12.47
CA GLY A 208 0.91 -3.79 -13.82
C GLY A 208 -0.58 -3.52 -14.00
N PRO A 209 -0.95 -2.82 -15.07
CA PRO A 209 -2.30 -2.84 -15.60
C PRO A 209 -2.60 -4.16 -16.32
N VAL A 210 -3.87 -4.51 -16.46
CA VAL A 210 -4.30 -5.51 -17.44
C VAL A 210 -4.48 -4.82 -18.78
N LEU A 211 -3.65 -5.19 -19.77
CA LEU A 211 -3.61 -4.56 -21.09
C LEU A 211 -4.33 -5.43 -22.12
N THR A 212 -5.30 -4.82 -22.80
CA THR A 212 -6.04 -5.42 -23.93
C THR A 212 -6.18 -4.41 -25.06
N ASP A 213 -6.23 -4.88 -26.30
CA ASP A 213 -6.26 -4.05 -27.51
C ASP A 213 -7.46 -3.08 -27.55
N ASP A 214 -8.56 -3.40 -26.85
CA ASP A 214 -9.81 -2.66 -26.83
C ASP A 214 -9.90 -1.59 -25.72
N LEU A 215 -8.84 -1.41 -24.92
CA LEU A 215 -8.83 -0.41 -23.86
C LEU A 215 -9.10 1.01 -24.39
N PRO A 216 -9.95 1.80 -23.71
CA PRO A 216 -10.22 3.17 -24.10
C PRO A 216 -8.95 4.01 -24.01
N LYS A 217 -8.70 4.87 -25.00
CA LYS A 217 -7.56 5.80 -25.00
C LYS A 217 -7.96 7.15 -24.39
N GLN A 218 -7.07 7.75 -23.62
CA GLN A 218 -7.23 9.10 -23.09
C GLN A 218 -7.22 10.12 -24.24
N LYS A 219 -8.39 10.63 -24.63
CA LYS A 219 -8.56 11.47 -25.83
C LYS A 219 -7.66 12.71 -25.83
N ARG A 220 -7.42 13.28 -24.65
CA ARG A 220 -6.67 14.53 -24.47
C ARG A 220 -5.16 14.32 -24.29
N SER A 221 -4.73 13.08 -24.06
CA SER A 221 -3.31 12.73 -24.02
C SER A 221 -2.65 12.97 -25.38
N LYS A 222 -1.40 13.41 -25.34
CA LYS A 222 -0.55 13.65 -26.51
C LYS A 222 -0.27 12.33 -27.25
N ASN A 223 0.14 11.31 -26.52
CA ASN A 223 0.54 10.00 -27.02
C ASN A 223 -0.61 8.98 -27.01
N LYS A 224 -1.82 9.38 -26.61
CA LYS A 224 -3.02 8.50 -26.52
C LYS A 224 -2.83 7.34 -25.54
N VAL A 225 -2.31 7.64 -24.36
CA VAL A 225 -2.19 6.68 -23.25
C VAL A 225 -3.52 5.94 -23.01
N SER A 226 -3.45 4.63 -22.87
CA SER A 226 -4.64 3.80 -22.60
C SER A 226 -5.16 4.03 -21.19
N ILE A 227 -6.42 3.69 -20.93
CA ILE A 227 -7.01 3.75 -19.60
C ILE A 227 -7.30 2.29 -19.18
N PRO A 228 -6.47 1.68 -18.33
CA PRO A 228 -6.64 0.29 -17.91
C PRO A 228 -7.94 0.07 -17.13
N GLU A 229 -8.68 -1.01 -17.37
CA GLU A 229 -9.86 -1.33 -16.54
C GLU A 229 -9.45 -1.96 -15.20
N TYR A 230 -8.43 -2.82 -15.21
CA TYR A 230 -7.92 -3.52 -14.04
C TYR A 230 -6.42 -3.24 -13.83
N HIS A 231 -6.01 -3.33 -12.56
CA HIS A 231 -4.61 -3.40 -12.15
C HIS A 231 -4.39 -4.65 -11.30
N PHE A 232 -3.18 -5.19 -11.40
CA PHE A 232 -2.73 -6.29 -10.56
C PHE A 232 -1.50 -5.91 -9.75
N LYS A 233 -1.34 -6.55 -8.60
CA LYS A 233 -0.10 -6.52 -7.82
C LYS A 233 0.17 -7.90 -7.27
N VAL A 234 1.30 -8.47 -7.65
CA VAL A 234 1.79 -9.78 -7.21
C VAL A 234 2.97 -9.54 -6.28
N ALA A 235 3.01 -10.23 -5.14
CA ALA A 235 4.09 -10.14 -4.18
C ALA A 235 4.53 -11.53 -3.70
N VAL A 236 5.84 -11.75 -3.61
CA VAL A 236 6.44 -13.01 -3.16
C VAL A 236 7.49 -12.76 -2.09
N ASP A 237 7.37 -13.49 -0.98
CA ASP A 237 8.40 -13.68 0.03
C ASP A 237 9.07 -15.04 -0.22
N PHE A 238 10.17 -15.03 -0.99
CA PHE A 238 10.93 -16.23 -1.30
C PHE A 238 11.60 -16.85 -0.06
N SER A 239 11.76 -16.12 1.04
CA SER A 239 12.35 -16.69 2.26
C SER A 239 11.37 -17.63 2.98
N GLU A 240 10.07 -17.48 2.73
CA GLU A 240 9.00 -18.29 3.30
C GLU A 240 8.22 -19.10 2.27
N ASN A 241 8.57 -19.02 0.98
CA ASN A 241 7.83 -19.61 -0.13
C ASN A 241 6.33 -19.24 -0.11
N LYS A 242 6.06 -17.94 0.07
CA LYS A 242 4.71 -17.39 0.10
C LYS A 242 4.49 -16.43 -1.05
N GLY A 243 3.34 -16.56 -1.70
CA GLY A 243 2.81 -15.59 -2.67
C GLY A 243 1.51 -14.96 -2.19
N ILE A 244 1.22 -13.78 -2.73
CA ILE A 244 -0.10 -13.15 -2.70
C ILE A 244 -0.27 -12.31 -3.96
N ALA A 245 -1.48 -12.30 -4.51
CA ALA A 245 -1.83 -11.43 -5.61
C ALA A 245 -3.12 -10.66 -5.34
N PHE A 246 -3.20 -9.50 -5.96
CA PHE A 246 -4.39 -8.64 -6.00
C PHE A 246 -4.74 -8.38 -7.44
N LEU A 247 -6.03 -8.46 -7.77
CA LEU A 247 -6.58 -8.05 -9.07
C LEU A 247 -7.82 -7.20 -8.81
N ILE A 248 -7.81 -5.96 -9.29
CA ILE A 248 -8.82 -4.98 -8.91
C ILE A 248 -9.17 -4.06 -10.08
N SER A 249 -10.47 -3.81 -10.28
CA SER A 249 -10.96 -2.81 -11.22
C SER A 249 -10.70 -1.41 -10.66
N GLN A 250 -10.35 -0.45 -11.51
CA GLN A 250 -10.25 0.94 -11.07
C GLN A 250 -11.61 1.60 -10.80
N GLU A 251 -12.73 0.95 -11.14
CA GLU A 251 -14.05 1.45 -10.78
C GLU A 251 -14.24 1.50 -9.25
N HIS A 252 -15.14 2.38 -8.80
CA HIS A 252 -15.39 2.56 -7.36
C HIS A 252 -15.92 1.28 -6.71
N THR A 253 -15.39 0.97 -5.52
CA THR A 253 -15.79 -0.21 -4.78
C THR A 253 -15.78 0.02 -3.27
N ASP A 254 -16.81 -0.50 -2.60
CA ASP A 254 -17.00 -0.43 -1.15
C ASP A 254 -16.40 -1.64 -0.40
N TYR A 255 -15.89 -2.64 -1.13
CA TYR A 255 -15.39 -3.88 -0.54
C TYR A 255 -13.96 -3.71 0.01
N PRO A 256 -13.64 -4.35 1.15
CA PRO A 256 -12.32 -4.26 1.76
C PRO A 256 -11.30 -5.09 0.99
N LEU A 257 -10.02 -4.80 1.23
CA LEU A 257 -8.86 -5.34 0.50
C LEU A 257 -8.85 -6.87 0.37
N GLU A 258 -9.30 -7.59 1.40
CA GLU A 258 -9.39 -9.05 1.44
C GLU A 258 -10.23 -9.62 0.28
N SER A 259 -11.17 -8.84 -0.24
CA SER A 259 -12.11 -9.24 -1.29
C SER A 259 -11.46 -9.29 -2.68
N TYR A 260 -10.26 -8.74 -2.84
CA TYR A 260 -9.53 -8.72 -4.12
C TYR A 260 -8.30 -9.61 -4.13
N VAL A 261 -8.13 -10.41 -3.08
CA VAL A 261 -7.01 -11.35 -2.99
C VAL A 261 -7.32 -12.53 -3.90
N VAL A 262 -6.40 -12.80 -4.81
CA VAL A 262 -6.45 -13.92 -5.74
C VAL A 262 -5.13 -14.68 -5.70
N SER A 263 -5.10 -15.88 -6.29
CA SER A 263 -3.84 -16.60 -6.50
C SER A 263 -3.03 -15.95 -7.61
N ILE A 264 -1.71 -16.16 -7.61
CA ILE A 264 -0.85 -15.70 -8.70
C ILE A 264 -1.28 -16.41 -10.00
N ASP A 265 -1.54 -17.73 -9.94
CA ASP A 265 -2.08 -18.52 -11.06
C ASP A 265 -3.30 -17.85 -11.73
N SER A 266 -4.19 -17.26 -10.93
CA SER A 266 -5.40 -16.60 -11.43
C SER A 266 -5.06 -15.32 -12.20
N VAL A 267 -4.06 -14.57 -11.73
CA VAL A 267 -3.59 -13.37 -12.43
C VAL A 267 -2.82 -13.76 -13.70
N GLU A 268 -2.02 -14.82 -13.68
CA GLU A 268 -1.34 -15.33 -14.87
C GLU A 268 -2.35 -15.77 -15.93
N ALA A 269 -3.36 -16.53 -15.54
CA ALA A 269 -4.44 -16.95 -16.43
C ALA A 269 -5.21 -15.76 -17.03
N PHE A 270 -5.36 -14.66 -16.28
CA PHE A 270 -6.07 -13.47 -16.72
C PHE A 270 -5.22 -12.55 -17.62
N THR A 271 -3.92 -12.45 -17.34
CA THR A 271 -3.01 -11.51 -18.02
C THR A 271 -2.16 -12.14 -19.11
N GLY A 272 -2.01 -13.46 -19.10
CA GLY A 272 -1.07 -14.20 -19.96
C GLY A 272 0.41 -13.98 -19.60
N ILE A 273 0.70 -13.46 -18.41
CA ILE A 273 2.06 -13.22 -17.92
C ILE A 273 2.42 -14.31 -16.93
N ASN A 274 3.53 -15.03 -17.17
CA ASN A 274 4.17 -15.85 -16.14
C ASN A 274 5.06 -14.94 -15.28
N PHE A 275 4.74 -14.76 -14.00
CA PHE A 275 5.39 -13.79 -13.13
C PHE A 275 6.75 -14.25 -12.60
N TYR A 276 6.95 -15.55 -12.44
CA TYR A 276 8.17 -16.12 -11.86
C TYR A 276 8.62 -17.39 -12.59
N PRO A 277 9.06 -17.28 -13.87
CA PRO A 277 9.38 -18.43 -14.73
C PRO A 277 10.57 -19.28 -14.26
N ASN A 278 11.33 -18.81 -13.28
CA ASN A 278 12.50 -19.50 -12.71
C ASN A 278 12.17 -20.34 -11.47
N LEU A 279 10.91 -20.41 -11.04
CA LEU A 279 10.50 -21.26 -9.93
C LEU A 279 10.63 -22.74 -10.26
N THR A 280 10.96 -23.54 -9.25
CA THR A 280 10.80 -25.00 -9.34
C THR A 280 9.31 -25.39 -9.25
N GLU A 281 8.92 -26.56 -9.75
CA GLU A 281 7.52 -27.05 -9.66
C GLU A 281 6.97 -27.05 -8.22
N GLU A 282 7.82 -27.31 -7.23
CA GLU A 282 7.43 -27.29 -5.81
C GLU A 282 7.19 -25.85 -5.30
N GLU A 283 8.05 -24.91 -5.69
CA GLU A 283 7.92 -23.49 -5.34
C GLU A 283 6.72 -22.86 -6.06
N GLU A 284 6.56 -23.09 -7.36
CA GLU A 284 5.42 -22.65 -8.18
C GLU A 284 4.11 -23.03 -7.50
N LYS A 285 3.93 -24.31 -7.18
CA LYS A 285 2.74 -24.80 -6.50
C LYS A 285 2.53 -24.15 -5.12
N SER A 286 3.59 -23.97 -4.34
CA SER A 286 3.49 -23.39 -2.98
C SER A 286 3.19 -21.89 -3.01
N ILE A 287 3.82 -21.16 -3.91
CA ILE A 287 3.80 -19.70 -3.99
C ILE A 287 2.57 -19.24 -4.78
N GLU A 288 2.32 -19.84 -5.94
CA GLU A 288 1.41 -19.27 -6.94
C GLU A 288 -0.05 -19.67 -6.76
N SER A 289 -0.30 -20.83 -6.15
CA SER A 289 -1.65 -21.26 -5.79
C SER A 289 -2.18 -20.64 -4.49
N ALA A 290 -1.31 -19.99 -3.71
CA ALA A 290 -1.67 -19.40 -2.42
C ALA A 290 -2.47 -18.10 -2.58
N SER A 291 -3.54 -17.95 -1.79
CA SER A 291 -4.37 -16.73 -1.72
C SER A 291 -4.74 -16.36 -0.27
N ASN A 292 -4.05 -16.95 0.71
CA ASN A 292 -4.39 -16.75 2.11
C ASN A 292 -3.77 -15.47 2.66
N ILE A 293 -4.55 -14.39 2.65
CA ILE A 293 -4.12 -13.09 3.17
C ILE A 293 -3.68 -13.11 4.64
N SER A 294 -4.19 -14.05 5.45
CA SER A 294 -3.82 -14.11 6.87
C SER A 294 -2.35 -14.47 7.09
N ASP A 295 -1.70 -15.13 6.14
CA ASP A 295 -0.27 -15.47 6.18
C ASP A 295 0.64 -14.26 6.02
N TRP A 296 0.06 -13.15 5.53
CA TRP A 296 0.73 -11.88 5.28
C TRP A 296 0.45 -10.83 6.37
N ARG A 297 -0.41 -11.14 7.35
CA ARG A 297 -0.84 -10.25 8.43
C ARG A 297 -0.25 -10.62 9.78
N THR A 298 -0.11 -9.62 10.65
CA THR A 298 0.21 -9.80 12.07
C THR A 298 -0.83 -9.09 12.95
N GLY A 299 -0.85 -9.44 14.24
CA GLY A 299 -1.66 -8.72 15.23
C GLY A 299 -3.17 -8.91 15.07
N LEU A 300 -3.92 -7.81 15.24
CA LEU A 300 -5.38 -7.81 15.34
C LEU A 300 -6.09 -8.17 14.02
N GLU A 301 -5.46 -7.91 12.88
CA GLU A 301 -6.04 -8.13 11.54
C GLU A 301 -5.84 -9.57 11.03
N LYS A 302 -5.13 -10.41 11.79
CA LYS A 302 -4.82 -11.79 11.40
C LYS A 302 -6.06 -12.65 11.13
N ASN A 303 -7.15 -12.36 11.85
CA ASN A 303 -8.40 -13.12 11.74
C ASN A 303 -9.45 -12.46 10.85
N ASP A 304 -9.16 -11.29 10.28
CA ASP A 304 -10.07 -10.62 9.36
C ASP A 304 -10.23 -11.47 8.08
N VAL A 305 -11.44 -11.48 7.53
CA VAL A 305 -11.78 -12.23 6.32
C VAL A 305 -12.55 -11.35 5.34
N ALA A 306 -12.58 -11.76 4.07
CA ALA A 306 -13.43 -11.12 3.08
C ALA A 306 -14.92 -11.25 3.49
N PRO A 307 -15.73 -10.19 3.31
CA PRO A 307 -17.18 -10.31 3.40
C PRO A 307 -17.69 -11.40 2.47
N MET A 308 -18.75 -12.10 2.87
CA MET A 308 -19.34 -13.15 2.04
C MET A 308 -19.81 -12.60 0.68
N ASP A 309 -19.58 -13.37 -0.37
CA ASP A 309 -20.10 -13.09 -1.70
C ASP A 309 -21.64 -13.06 -1.67
N PRO A 310 -22.30 -11.97 -2.12
CA PRO A 310 -23.75 -11.91 -2.23
C PRO A 310 -24.38 -13.07 -3.02
N GLU A 311 -23.68 -13.66 -3.99
CA GLU A 311 -24.18 -14.78 -4.80
C GLU A 311 -24.24 -16.09 -4.03
N GLU A 312 -23.39 -16.26 -3.01
CA GLU A 312 -23.38 -17.43 -2.13
C GLU A 312 -24.39 -17.35 -0.97
N LEU A 313 -25.00 -16.18 -0.76
CA LEU A 313 -25.87 -15.97 0.39
C LEU A 313 -27.24 -16.64 0.22
N PRO A 314 -27.85 -17.12 1.32
CA PRO A 314 -29.24 -17.57 1.29
C PRO A 314 -30.18 -16.47 0.79
N ARG A 315 -31.32 -16.88 0.21
CA ARG A 315 -32.30 -15.93 -0.32
C ARG A 315 -32.77 -14.92 0.74
N ASN A 316 -32.81 -13.64 0.36
CA ASN A 316 -33.15 -12.49 1.23
C ASN A 316 -32.17 -12.26 2.40
N CYS A 317 -30.92 -12.65 2.22
CA CYS A 317 -29.80 -12.25 3.06
C CYS A 317 -28.91 -11.24 2.33
N TYR A 318 -28.17 -10.45 3.11
CA TYR A 318 -27.25 -9.45 2.62
C TYR A 318 -25.93 -9.59 3.36
N ASN A 319 -24.80 -9.28 2.72
CA ASN A 319 -23.52 -9.29 3.42
C ASN A 319 -23.37 -8.07 4.32
N THR A 320 -22.29 -8.05 5.10
CA THR A 320 -21.95 -6.98 6.04
C THR A 320 -21.72 -5.62 5.36
N ILE A 321 -21.21 -5.58 4.12
CA ILE A 321 -21.03 -4.33 3.36
C ILE A 321 -22.36 -3.72 2.95
N GLN A 322 -23.27 -4.55 2.44
CA GLN A 322 -24.63 -4.15 2.05
C GLN A 322 -25.47 -3.65 3.24
N ALA A 323 -25.09 -3.97 4.49
CA ALA A 323 -25.82 -3.54 5.68
C ALA A 323 -26.02 -2.01 5.74
N LYS A 324 -25.05 -1.21 5.27
CA LYS A 324 -25.16 0.26 5.23
C LYS A 324 -26.37 0.76 4.43
N GLN A 325 -26.81 0.01 3.42
CA GLN A 325 -27.98 0.37 2.59
C GLN A 325 -29.30 0.30 3.38
N PHE A 326 -29.30 -0.36 4.53
CA PHE A 326 -30.48 -0.56 5.37
C PHE A 326 -30.53 0.39 6.58
N TYR A 327 -29.71 1.45 6.59
CA TYR A 327 -29.91 2.54 7.53
C TYR A 327 -31.33 3.08 7.42
N ASP A 328 -32.00 3.26 8.57
CA ASP A 328 -33.38 3.70 8.69
C ASP A 328 -34.45 2.82 8.00
N TYR A 329 -34.08 1.62 7.53
CA TYR A 329 -35.04 0.68 6.96
C TYR A 329 -35.99 0.15 8.06
N PRO A 330 -37.32 0.27 7.90
CA PRO A 330 -38.25 0.04 9.00
C PRO A 330 -38.42 -1.43 9.40
N LYS A 331 -38.02 -2.38 8.54
CA LYS A 331 -38.20 -3.82 8.72
C LYS A 331 -36.89 -4.50 9.10
N GLU A 332 -37.02 -5.72 9.64
CA GLU A 332 -35.85 -6.56 9.89
C GLU A 332 -35.29 -7.13 8.58
N VAL A 333 -33.98 -7.17 8.48
CA VAL A 333 -33.21 -7.85 7.43
C VAL A 333 -32.30 -8.90 8.05
N LYS A 334 -31.75 -9.81 7.24
CA LYS A 334 -30.72 -10.76 7.66
C LYS A 334 -29.38 -10.29 7.10
N ILE A 335 -28.43 -9.97 7.99
CA ILE A 335 -27.06 -9.62 7.61
C ILE A 335 -26.15 -10.81 7.93
N CYS A 336 -25.37 -11.26 6.95
CA CYS A 336 -24.52 -12.42 7.06
C CYS A 336 -23.03 -12.04 6.99
N GLY A 337 -22.23 -12.72 7.79
CA GLY A 337 -20.79 -12.51 7.91
C GLY A 337 -20.15 -13.54 8.85
N THR A 338 -18.84 -13.55 8.91
CA THR A 338 -18.05 -14.46 9.75
C THR A 338 -17.69 -13.74 11.04
N VAL A 339 -17.97 -14.31 12.21
CA VAL A 339 -17.60 -13.66 13.48
C VAL A 339 -16.09 -13.81 13.71
N VAL A 340 -15.32 -12.79 13.41
CA VAL A 340 -13.84 -12.81 13.50
C VAL A 340 -13.32 -12.34 14.86
N SER A 341 -14.10 -11.55 15.58
CA SER A 341 -13.76 -11.13 16.94
C SER A 341 -14.98 -10.91 17.82
N SER A 342 -14.75 -11.01 19.11
CA SER A 342 -15.79 -10.88 20.13
C SER A 342 -15.23 -10.21 21.37
N HIS A 343 -16.04 -9.38 22.02
CA HIS A 343 -15.67 -8.72 23.26
C HIS A 343 -16.86 -8.65 24.22
N LYS A 344 -16.68 -9.15 25.44
CA LYS A 344 -17.62 -8.97 26.54
C LYS A 344 -17.16 -7.80 27.40
N SER A 345 -17.91 -6.70 27.38
CA SER A 345 -17.61 -5.53 28.21
C SER A 345 -17.78 -5.82 29.71
N SER A 346 -17.16 -4.98 30.54
CA SER A 346 -17.35 -4.99 32.00
C SER A 346 -18.81 -4.80 32.44
N LYS A 347 -19.62 -4.14 31.60
CA LYS A 347 -21.08 -3.98 31.80
C LYS A 347 -21.88 -5.21 31.38
N GLY A 348 -21.24 -6.26 30.87
CA GLY A 348 -21.83 -7.52 30.45
C GLY A 348 -22.52 -7.49 29.08
N HIS A 349 -22.31 -6.44 28.27
CA HIS A 349 -22.69 -6.44 26.85
C HIS A 349 -21.67 -7.24 26.04
N ILE A 350 -22.15 -8.00 25.06
CA ILE A 350 -21.31 -8.76 24.14
C ILE A 350 -21.36 -8.09 22.77
N PHE A 351 -20.19 -7.84 22.20
CA PHE A 351 -20.02 -7.32 20.85
C PHE A 351 -19.42 -8.43 19.99
N LEU A 352 -20.07 -8.73 18.87
CA LEU A 352 -19.61 -9.68 17.87
C LEU A 352 -19.30 -8.89 16.60
N ASN A 353 -18.03 -8.81 16.21
CA ASN A 353 -17.66 -8.11 14.97
C ASN A 353 -17.56 -9.13 13.84
N LEU A 354 -18.23 -8.83 12.73
CA LEU A 354 -18.29 -9.70 11.58
C LEU A 354 -17.30 -9.20 10.51
N ASP A 355 -16.59 -10.15 9.92
CA ASP A 355 -15.58 -10.06 8.84
C ASP A 355 -14.32 -9.24 9.16
N LYS A 356 -14.43 -8.13 9.90
CA LYS A 356 -13.28 -7.37 10.42
C LYS A 356 -13.36 -7.14 11.93
N GLY A 357 -12.22 -7.28 12.59
CA GLY A 357 -12.07 -7.05 14.02
C GLY A 357 -12.04 -5.57 14.41
N PHE A 358 -12.26 -5.29 15.69
CA PHE A 358 -12.09 -3.94 16.23
C PHE A 358 -10.61 -3.50 16.15
N PRO A 359 -10.29 -2.24 15.77
CA PRO A 359 -11.20 -1.09 15.57
C PRO A 359 -11.73 -0.90 14.13
N ASN A 360 -11.43 -1.83 13.21
CA ASN A 360 -11.70 -1.72 11.78
C ASN A 360 -12.99 -2.46 11.35
N GLN A 361 -13.90 -2.72 12.27
CA GLN A 361 -15.08 -3.55 12.02
C GLN A 361 -16.01 -2.93 10.98
N ILE A 362 -16.53 -3.75 10.08
CA ILE A 362 -17.51 -3.32 9.07
C ILE A 362 -18.95 -3.52 9.52
N PHE A 363 -19.19 -4.46 10.44
CA PHE A 363 -20.49 -4.74 11.01
C PHE A 363 -20.36 -5.30 12.42
N THR A 364 -21.22 -4.85 13.34
CA THR A 364 -21.23 -5.35 14.73
C THR A 364 -22.62 -5.83 15.14
N ALA A 365 -22.71 -7.05 15.65
CA ALA A 365 -23.87 -7.50 16.39
C ALA A 365 -23.65 -7.30 17.90
N THR A 366 -24.53 -6.52 18.53
CA THR A 366 -24.45 -6.23 19.97
C THR A 366 -25.56 -6.94 20.73
N ILE A 367 -25.18 -7.91 21.57
CA ILE A 367 -26.10 -8.55 22.52
C ILE A 367 -26.03 -7.78 23.84
N TRP A 368 -27.09 -7.03 24.12
CA TRP A 368 -27.23 -6.29 25.38
C TRP A 368 -27.29 -7.25 26.57
N LYS A 369 -26.78 -6.81 27.73
CA LYS A 369 -26.68 -7.64 28.95
C LYS A 369 -28.03 -8.27 29.33
N SER A 370 -29.13 -7.52 29.15
CA SER A 370 -30.49 -7.98 29.41
C SER A 370 -30.92 -9.17 28.54
N ASN A 371 -30.33 -9.32 27.35
CA ASN A 371 -30.69 -10.34 26.38
C ASN A 371 -29.76 -11.57 26.44
N VAL A 372 -28.61 -11.49 27.12
CA VAL A 372 -27.65 -12.61 27.24
C VAL A 372 -28.31 -13.87 27.83
N ILE A 373 -29.27 -13.70 28.74
CA ILE A 373 -30.03 -14.81 29.33
C ILE A 373 -30.89 -15.60 28.31
N ASN A 374 -31.15 -15.02 27.14
CA ASN A 374 -31.94 -15.64 26.07
C ASN A 374 -31.08 -16.47 25.09
N PHE A 375 -29.83 -16.77 25.46
CA PHE A 375 -28.90 -17.60 24.69
C PHE A 375 -28.52 -18.83 25.52
N SER A 376 -28.66 -20.01 24.93
CA SER A 376 -28.34 -21.30 25.59
C SER A 376 -26.84 -21.58 25.66
N TYR A 377 -26.02 -20.78 24.99
CA TYR A 377 -24.56 -20.85 24.92
C TYR A 377 -23.95 -19.46 25.20
N GLU A 378 -22.65 -19.42 25.52
CA GLU A 378 -21.89 -18.17 25.64
C GLU A 378 -21.57 -17.62 24.23
N PRO A 379 -22.29 -16.61 23.72
CA PRO A 379 -22.16 -16.19 22.32
C PRO A 379 -20.76 -15.66 22.00
N GLU A 380 -20.10 -15.05 23.00
CA GLU A 380 -18.77 -14.47 22.87
C GLU A 380 -17.65 -15.49 22.63
N VAL A 381 -17.89 -16.75 23.00
CA VAL A 381 -16.96 -17.87 22.79
C VAL A 381 -17.44 -18.74 21.63
N PHE A 382 -18.72 -19.13 21.66
CA PHE A 382 -19.26 -20.13 20.74
C PHE A 382 -19.34 -19.66 19.29
N LEU A 383 -19.59 -18.37 19.05
CA LEU A 383 -19.80 -17.86 17.70
C LEU A 383 -18.51 -17.50 16.97
N ILE A 384 -17.36 -17.43 17.66
CA ILE A 384 -16.07 -17.13 17.03
C ILE A 384 -15.78 -18.11 15.89
N ASN A 385 -15.30 -17.56 14.77
CA ASN A 385 -14.98 -18.23 13.51
C ASN A 385 -16.17 -18.91 12.81
N LYS A 386 -17.41 -18.68 13.26
CA LYS A 386 -18.61 -19.20 12.59
C LYS A 386 -19.13 -18.20 11.57
N ARG A 387 -19.55 -18.71 10.41
CA ARG A 387 -20.39 -18.00 9.44
C ARG A 387 -21.81 -17.91 10.02
N VAL A 388 -22.36 -16.70 10.14
CA VAL A 388 -23.69 -16.49 10.73
C VAL A 388 -24.51 -15.51 9.90
N CYS A 389 -25.83 -15.64 9.95
CA CYS A 389 -26.81 -14.66 9.50
C CYS A 389 -27.61 -14.14 10.70
N ILE A 390 -27.57 -12.83 10.91
CA ILE A 390 -28.19 -12.17 12.06
C ILE A 390 -29.38 -11.36 11.59
N LYS A 391 -30.57 -11.70 12.11
CA LYS A 391 -31.82 -11.03 11.80
C LYS A 391 -32.07 -9.86 12.75
N GLY A 392 -32.38 -8.69 12.20
CA GLY A 392 -32.82 -7.54 12.99
C GLY A 392 -32.88 -6.26 12.18
N LYS A 393 -33.17 -5.14 12.86
CA LYS A 393 -33.13 -3.82 12.24
C LYS A 393 -31.70 -3.29 12.28
N VAL A 394 -31.18 -2.87 11.13
CA VAL A 394 -29.86 -2.24 11.04
C VAL A 394 -29.95 -0.84 11.62
N LYS A 395 -28.97 -0.49 12.46
CA LYS A 395 -28.81 0.82 13.08
C LYS A 395 -27.39 1.30 12.87
N ASP A 396 -27.22 2.61 12.79
CA ASP A 396 -25.89 3.20 12.88
C ASP A 396 -25.44 3.26 14.35
N TYR A 397 -24.23 2.76 14.62
CA TYR A 397 -23.54 2.92 15.88
C TYR A 397 -22.14 3.47 15.62
N LEU A 398 -21.96 4.77 15.83
CA LEU A 398 -20.69 5.47 15.63
C LEU A 398 -20.09 5.26 14.23
N GLY A 399 -20.94 5.23 13.19
CA GLY A 399 -20.54 5.01 11.79
C GLY A 399 -20.49 3.53 11.38
N THR A 400 -20.69 2.58 12.31
CA THR A 400 -20.70 1.14 12.02
C THR A 400 -22.13 0.60 11.99
N PRO A 401 -22.57 -0.04 10.89
CA PRO A 401 -23.83 -0.77 10.85
C PRO A 401 -23.90 -1.84 11.94
N SER A 402 -25.00 -1.87 12.67
CA SER A 402 -25.17 -2.77 13.80
C SER A 402 -26.58 -3.36 13.89
N ILE A 403 -26.66 -4.62 14.35
CA ILE A 403 -27.92 -5.27 14.75
C ILE A 403 -27.85 -5.67 16.22
N TYR A 404 -28.99 -5.60 16.91
CA TYR A 404 -29.11 -6.00 18.31
C TYR A 404 -30.00 -7.25 18.45
N PRO A 405 -29.45 -8.46 18.32
CA PRO A 405 -30.24 -9.68 18.43
C PRO A 405 -30.75 -9.87 19.87
N GLU A 406 -32.04 -10.17 20.00
CA GLU A 406 -32.71 -10.28 21.30
C GLU A 406 -32.67 -11.68 21.94
N ASN A 407 -32.39 -12.71 21.13
CA ASN A 407 -32.30 -14.11 21.53
C ASN A 407 -31.58 -14.92 20.45
N GLU A 408 -31.20 -16.16 20.79
CA GLU A 408 -30.46 -17.06 19.89
C GLU A 408 -31.17 -17.32 18.54
N LYS A 409 -32.50 -17.30 18.47
CA LYS A 409 -33.25 -17.54 17.21
C LYS A 409 -33.07 -16.41 16.17
N LYS A 410 -32.48 -15.28 16.58
CA LYS A 410 -32.10 -14.20 15.66
C LYS A 410 -30.75 -14.46 14.98
N ILE A 411 -30.00 -15.47 15.42
CA ILE A 411 -28.70 -15.84 14.85
C ILE A 411 -28.83 -17.23 14.24
N GLU A 412 -28.65 -17.30 12.94
CA GLU A 412 -28.60 -18.55 12.18
C GLU A 412 -27.15 -18.85 11.84
N ILE A 413 -26.64 -20.03 12.19
CA ILE A 413 -25.29 -20.46 11.83
C ILE A 413 -25.38 -21.09 10.44
N LEU A 414 -24.57 -20.61 9.51
CA LEU A 414 -24.42 -21.25 8.21
C LEU A 414 -23.45 -22.43 8.39
N GLU A 415 -23.91 -23.63 8.07
CA GLU A 415 -23.04 -24.80 8.02
C GLU A 415 -22.02 -24.61 6.88
N GLN A 416 -20.76 -24.97 7.13
CA GLN A 416 -19.77 -25.08 6.06
C GLN A 416 -20.11 -26.36 5.29
N GLU A 417 -20.42 -26.25 4.00
CA GLU A 417 -20.38 -27.42 3.10
C GLU A 417 -18.95 -27.95 2.96
#